data_AF-A0A6L3XCW4-F1
#
_entry.id   AF-A0A6L3XCW4-F1
#
_cell.length_a   1.000
_cell.length_b   1.000
_cell.length_c   1.000
_cell.angle_alpha   90.00
_cell.angle_beta   90.00
_cell.angle_gamma   90.00
#
_symmetry.space_group_name_H-M   'P 1'
#
loop_
_entity.id
_entity.type
_entity.pdbx_description
1 polymer ?
#
loop_
_entity_poly.entity_id
_entity_poly.type
_entity_poly.pdbx_seq_one_letter_code
_entity_poly.pdbx_strand_id
1 'polypeptide(L)'
;RSYVAAGFKKIHLDCSMSCEDDPVPLTDAIVAGRAARLAKIAETTCLEQFGVADLVYVIGTEVPVPGGAHETLTELEVTTPEAARATLEAHRHAFEKEGLSDIWPRIIGLVVQPGVEFDHAQVCDYQPHKAVALSEMVEAYDTLVFEAHSTDYQTPQALRQLVKDHFAILKVGPALTFALREALFSLAAIEEELLPAKACSGLRHVLENVMLDRPEYWQSHYHGDGNARRLARGYSYSDRVRYYWPDSQIDDAFERLVRNLADEPIPLPLISQ
;
A
#
# COMPACT_ATOMS: atom_id res chain seq x y z
N ARG A 1 7.02 18.40 7.41
CA ARG A 1 8.31 19.13 7.27
C ARG A 1 9.35 18.30 6.54
N SER A 2 9.89 17.23 7.13
CA SER A 2 11.00 16.46 6.55
C SER A 2 10.74 15.96 5.13
N TYR A 3 9.56 15.40 4.85
CA TYR A 3 9.15 15.00 3.50
C TYR A 3 9.22 16.16 2.50
N VAL A 4 8.62 17.30 2.82
CA VAL A 4 8.65 18.49 1.96
C VAL A 4 10.08 18.99 1.77
N ALA A 5 10.86 19.12 2.85
CA ALA A 5 12.25 19.57 2.77
C ALA A 5 13.14 18.63 1.93
N ALA A 6 12.81 17.33 1.88
CA ALA A 6 13.47 16.35 1.03
C ALA A 6 13.00 16.39 -0.44
N GLY A 7 12.04 17.26 -0.79
CA GLY A 7 11.56 17.44 -2.16
C GLY A 7 10.30 16.64 -2.53
N PHE A 8 9.63 15.97 -1.59
CA PHE A 8 8.36 15.31 -1.87
C PHE A 8 7.28 16.36 -2.19
N LYS A 9 6.62 16.21 -3.35
CA LYS A 9 5.60 17.16 -3.84
C LYS A 9 4.16 16.67 -3.70
N LYS A 10 3.93 15.36 -3.66
CA LYS A 10 2.62 14.75 -3.39
C LYS A 10 2.54 14.35 -1.92
N ILE A 11 1.63 14.96 -1.18
CA ILE A 11 1.48 14.76 0.27
C ILE A 11 0.07 14.23 0.57
N HIS A 12 -0.03 12.98 1.05
CA HIS A 12 -1.27 12.45 1.59
C HIS A 12 -1.39 12.84 3.07
N LEU A 13 -2.44 13.59 3.41
CA LEU A 13 -2.73 14.07 4.75
C LEU A 13 -3.80 13.18 5.40
N ASP A 14 -3.35 12.15 6.12
CA ASP A 14 -4.22 11.28 6.90
C ASP A 14 -4.02 11.52 8.40
N CYS A 15 -5.08 11.91 9.08
CA CYS A 15 -5.14 12.14 10.52
C CYS A 15 -6.36 11.46 11.15
N SER A 16 -6.83 10.38 10.54
CA SER A 16 -8.06 9.66 10.89
C SER A 16 -7.94 8.80 12.15
N MET A 17 -6.73 8.36 12.49
CA MET A 17 -6.48 7.47 13.63
C MET A 17 -6.51 8.23 14.97
N SER A 18 -7.22 7.66 15.95
CA SER A 18 -7.27 8.16 17.33
C SER A 18 -5.95 7.96 18.06
N CYS A 19 -5.49 8.98 18.78
CA CYS A 19 -4.39 8.89 19.76
C CYS A 19 -4.90 8.40 21.14
N GLU A 20 -3.99 8.23 22.11
CA GLU A 20 -4.23 7.67 23.46
C GLU A 20 -5.40 8.32 24.23
N ASP A 21 -5.71 9.60 23.99
CA ASP A 21 -6.77 10.36 24.67
C ASP A 21 -7.90 10.82 23.74
N ASP A 22 -7.92 10.33 22.50
CA ASP A 22 -8.93 10.73 21.52
C ASP A 22 -10.22 9.91 21.64
N PRO A 23 -11.37 10.46 21.22
CA PRO A 23 -12.55 9.66 20.97
C PRO A 23 -12.26 8.61 19.88
N VAL A 24 -12.91 7.46 19.99
CA VAL A 24 -12.81 6.36 19.01
C VAL A 24 -14.21 6.06 18.44
N PRO A 25 -14.45 6.27 17.13
CA PRO A 25 -13.57 6.92 16.15
C PRO A 25 -13.50 8.45 16.31
N LEU A 26 -12.54 9.09 15.62
CA LEU A 26 -12.51 10.54 15.46
C LEU A 26 -13.68 11.04 14.61
N THR A 27 -14.08 12.30 14.81
CA THR A 27 -15.04 12.98 13.92
C THR A 27 -14.32 13.63 12.74
N ASP A 28 -15.01 13.75 11.60
CA ASP A 28 -14.47 14.40 10.39
C ASP A 28 -13.90 15.80 10.67
N ALA A 29 -14.52 16.56 11.57
CA ALA A 29 -14.05 17.88 11.96
C ALA A 29 -12.68 17.84 12.65
N ILE A 30 -12.42 16.83 13.50
CA ILE A 30 -11.12 16.65 14.16
C ILE A 30 -10.08 16.22 13.13
N VAL A 31 -10.42 15.24 12.28
CA VAL A 31 -9.53 14.72 11.23
C VAL A 31 -9.11 15.84 10.28
N ALA A 32 -10.09 16.57 9.74
CA ALA A 32 -9.87 17.69 8.83
C ALA A 32 -9.06 18.82 9.48
N GLY A 33 -9.34 19.16 10.75
CA GLY A 33 -8.59 20.17 11.49
C GLY A 33 -7.11 19.81 11.66
N ARG A 34 -6.81 18.53 11.93
CA ARG A 34 -5.43 18.01 12.00
C ARG A 34 -4.75 18.05 10.63
N ALA A 35 -5.43 17.61 9.58
CA ALA A 35 -4.93 17.67 8.21
C ALA A 35 -4.60 19.11 7.78
N ALA A 36 -5.46 20.08 8.08
CA ALA A 36 -5.24 21.50 7.79
C ALA A 36 -4.00 22.08 8.48
N ARG A 37 -3.76 21.71 9.75
CA ARG A 37 -2.53 22.09 10.46
C ARG A 37 -1.28 21.51 9.80
N LEU A 38 -1.32 20.26 9.34
CA LEU A 38 -0.22 19.64 8.62
C LEU A 38 0.01 20.28 7.25
N ALA A 39 -1.06 20.62 6.52
CA ALA A 39 -0.99 21.34 5.25
C ALA A 39 -0.29 22.69 5.40
N LYS A 40 -0.65 23.47 6.43
CA LYS A 40 -0.01 24.76 6.75
C LYS A 40 1.50 24.62 6.95
N ILE A 41 1.89 23.59 7.70
CA ILE A 41 3.30 23.28 7.96
C ILE A 41 3.99 22.88 6.65
N ALA A 42 3.34 22.10 5.80
CA ALA A 42 3.87 21.68 4.51
C ALA A 42 4.08 22.88 3.57
N GLU A 43 3.09 23.75 3.44
CA GLU A 43 3.15 24.97 2.62
C GLU A 43 4.25 25.92 3.08
N THR A 44 4.30 26.21 4.38
CA THR A 44 5.36 27.04 4.97
C THR A 44 6.74 26.45 4.68
N THR A 45 6.90 25.14 4.85
CA THR A 45 8.17 24.45 4.57
C THR A 45 8.54 24.54 3.09
N CYS A 46 7.56 24.40 2.18
CA CYS A 46 7.82 24.43 0.74
C CYS A 46 8.31 25.81 0.30
N LEU A 47 7.64 26.87 0.78
CA LEU A 47 8.04 28.25 0.53
C LEU A 47 9.43 28.56 1.10
N GLU A 48 9.71 28.16 2.32
CA GLU A 48 11.02 28.38 2.95
C GLU A 48 12.17 27.66 2.23
N GLN A 49 11.93 26.45 1.73
CA GLN A 49 12.98 25.61 1.12
C GLN A 49 13.16 25.87 -0.38
N PHE A 50 12.08 26.17 -1.10
CA PHE A 50 12.09 26.22 -2.58
C PHE A 50 11.59 27.55 -3.15
N GLY A 51 11.09 28.47 -2.32
CA GLY A 51 10.56 29.77 -2.76
C GLY A 51 9.24 29.68 -3.53
N VAL A 52 8.61 28.50 -3.61
CA VAL A 52 7.36 28.25 -4.32
C VAL A 52 6.41 27.38 -3.50
N ALA A 53 5.11 27.49 -3.77
CA ALA A 53 4.05 26.68 -3.17
C ALA A 53 3.37 25.83 -4.26
N ASP A 54 3.98 24.69 -4.58
CA ASP A 54 3.61 23.79 -5.68
C ASP A 54 3.26 22.37 -5.20
N LEU A 55 2.98 22.19 -3.90
CA LEU A 55 2.59 20.90 -3.34
C LEU A 55 1.19 20.51 -3.82
N VAL A 56 1.00 19.22 -4.10
CA VAL A 56 -0.31 18.62 -4.35
C VAL A 56 -0.68 17.67 -3.23
N TYR A 57 -1.97 17.61 -2.91
CA TYR A 57 -2.46 16.93 -1.72
C TYR A 57 -3.45 15.84 -2.06
N VAL A 58 -3.40 14.80 -1.24
CA VAL A 58 -4.46 13.80 -1.13
C VAL A 58 -4.98 13.84 0.29
N ILE A 59 -6.29 13.71 0.48
CA ILE A 59 -6.96 13.70 1.79
C ILE A 59 -7.84 12.45 1.92
N GLY A 60 -8.43 12.27 3.09
CA GLY A 60 -9.24 11.11 3.39
C GLY A 60 -8.40 9.88 3.74
N THR A 61 -9.11 8.80 4.03
CA THR A 61 -8.53 7.51 4.40
C THR A 61 -9.52 6.44 3.95
N GLU A 62 -9.00 5.25 3.72
CA GLU A 62 -9.76 4.03 3.55
C GLU A 62 -10.19 3.51 4.94
N VAL A 63 -11.49 3.23 5.09
CA VAL A 63 -12.03 2.59 6.29
C VAL A 63 -12.77 1.33 5.84
N PRO A 64 -12.39 0.13 6.34
CA PRO A 64 -11.31 -0.15 7.29
C PRO A 64 -9.90 0.06 6.71
N VAL A 65 -8.89 0.17 7.58
CA VAL A 65 -7.47 0.33 7.23
C VAL A 65 -7.02 -0.84 6.33
N PRO A 66 -6.25 -0.59 5.24
CA PRO A 66 -5.95 -1.58 4.22
C PRO A 66 -4.97 -2.62 4.76
N GLY A 67 -5.14 -3.87 4.32
CA GLY A 67 -4.36 -5.01 4.83
C GLY A 67 -4.62 -5.34 6.30
N GLY A 68 -5.65 -4.76 6.92
CA GLY A 68 -6.11 -4.99 8.29
C GLY A 68 -7.30 -5.95 8.40
N ALA A 69 -7.68 -6.63 7.33
CA ALA A 69 -8.76 -7.63 7.37
C ALA A 69 -8.35 -8.82 8.27
N HIS A 70 -8.72 -8.71 9.55
CA HIS A 70 -8.57 -9.76 10.56
C HIS A 70 -9.65 -10.85 10.43
N GLU A 71 -10.71 -10.57 9.67
CA GLU A 71 -11.80 -11.48 9.37
C GLU A 71 -11.81 -11.79 7.87
N THR A 72 -12.21 -13.01 7.52
CA THR A 72 -12.41 -13.47 6.14
C THR A 72 -13.05 -12.37 5.30
N LEU A 73 -12.44 -12.00 4.17
CA LEU A 73 -12.90 -10.97 3.24
C LEU A 73 -14.23 -11.37 2.57
N THR A 74 -15.34 -11.36 3.32
CA THR A 74 -16.63 -11.78 2.77
C THR A 74 -17.33 -10.66 2.01
N GLU A 75 -17.17 -9.39 2.41
CA GLU A 75 -17.72 -8.24 1.68
C GLU A 75 -17.09 -6.91 2.14
N LEU A 76 -16.61 -6.10 1.19
CA LEU A 76 -16.17 -4.71 1.44
C LEU A 76 -17.27 -3.73 1.03
N GLU A 77 -17.56 -2.80 1.92
CA GLU A 77 -18.45 -1.69 1.62
C GLU A 77 -17.72 -0.63 0.82
N VAL A 78 -18.25 -0.32 -0.37
CA VAL A 78 -17.79 0.80 -1.19
C VAL A 78 -18.14 2.09 -0.46
N THR A 79 -17.20 3.04 -0.40
CA THR A 79 -17.46 4.36 0.20
C THR A 79 -18.67 5.01 -0.46
N THR A 80 -19.60 5.52 0.36
CA THR A 80 -20.78 6.19 -0.17
C THR A 80 -20.46 7.60 -0.68
N PRO A 81 -21.16 8.09 -1.71
CA PRO A 81 -21.03 9.48 -2.17
C PRO A 81 -21.21 10.50 -1.05
N GLU A 82 -22.12 10.24 -0.11
CA GLU A 82 -22.42 11.13 1.02
C GLU A 82 -21.23 11.24 1.97
N ALA A 83 -20.59 10.11 2.32
CA ALA A 83 -19.42 10.10 3.20
C ALA A 83 -18.22 10.80 2.54
N ALA A 84 -18.01 10.55 1.25
CA ALA A 84 -16.95 11.21 0.49
C ALA A 84 -17.19 12.73 0.37
N ARG A 85 -18.43 13.19 0.12
CA ARG A 85 -18.79 14.62 0.16
C ARG A 85 -18.59 15.23 1.55
N ALA A 86 -19.00 14.54 2.62
CA ALA A 86 -18.82 15.01 3.99
C ALA A 86 -17.34 15.22 4.33
N THR A 87 -16.48 14.30 3.90
CA THR A 87 -15.03 14.40 4.07
C THR A 87 -14.47 15.62 3.34
N LEU A 88 -14.86 15.84 2.08
CA LEU A 88 -14.44 16.99 1.28
C LEU A 88 -14.86 18.31 1.93
N GLU A 89 -16.12 18.41 2.36
CA GLU A 89 -16.66 19.60 3.02
C GLU A 89 -15.97 19.92 4.34
N ALA A 90 -15.73 18.90 5.17
CA ALA A 90 -14.99 19.06 6.42
C ALA A 90 -13.57 19.59 6.18
N HIS A 91 -12.85 19.05 5.19
CA HIS A 91 -11.51 19.51 4.82
C HIS A 91 -11.51 20.91 4.24
N ARG A 92 -12.46 21.24 3.34
CA ARG A 92 -12.59 22.59 2.79
C ARG A 92 -12.73 23.62 3.92
N HIS A 93 -13.65 23.36 4.85
CA HIS A 93 -13.90 24.26 5.98
C HIS A 93 -12.69 24.35 6.94
N ALA A 94 -11.97 23.26 7.16
CA ALA A 94 -10.76 23.27 7.99
C ALA A 94 -9.61 24.05 7.34
N PHE A 95 -9.41 23.92 6.02
CA PHE A 95 -8.41 24.70 5.29
C PHE A 95 -8.75 26.20 5.28
N GLU A 96 -10.03 26.55 5.07
CA GLU A 96 -10.49 27.94 5.18
C GLU A 96 -10.16 28.55 6.56
N LYS A 97 -10.40 27.82 7.65
CA LYS A 97 -10.08 28.27 9.02
C LYS A 97 -8.60 28.52 9.26
N GLU A 98 -7.72 27.77 8.59
CA GLU A 98 -6.27 27.94 8.69
C GLU A 98 -5.71 29.00 7.72
N GLY A 99 -6.56 29.59 6.88
CA GLY A 99 -6.19 30.57 5.85
C GLY A 99 -5.59 29.95 4.59
N LEU A 100 -5.95 28.70 4.28
CA LEU A 100 -5.40 27.87 3.20
C LEU A 100 -6.40 27.64 2.06
N SER A 101 -7.33 28.56 1.81
CA SER A 101 -8.35 28.37 0.76
C SER A 101 -7.76 28.21 -0.64
N ASP A 102 -6.58 28.77 -0.88
CA ASP A 102 -5.83 28.73 -2.14
C ASP A 102 -5.22 27.36 -2.47
N ILE A 103 -5.15 26.43 -1.49
CA ILE A 103 -4.68 25.06 -1.74
C ILE A 103 -5.77 24.17 -2.34
N TRP A 104 -7.05 24.59 -2.33
CA TRP A 104 -8.16 23.74 -2.77
C TRP A 104 -7.99 23.18 -4.19
N PRO A 105 -7.58 23.97 -5.20
CA PRO A 105 -7.27 23.45 -6.54
C PRO A 105 -6.09 22.47 -6.60
N ARG A 106 -5.30 22.37 -5.53
CA ARG A 106 -4.17 21.43 -5.37
C ARG A 106 -4.53 20.21 -4.51
N ILE A 107 -5.78 20.10 -4.03
CA ILE A 107 -6.32 18.85 -3.49
C ILE A 107 -6.73 17.96 -4.66
N ILE A 108 -5.79 17.13 -5.12
CA ILE A 108 -5.95 16.33 -6.35
C ILE A 108 -6.59 14.96 -6.11
N GLY A 109 -6.63 14.51 -4.85
CA GLY A 109 -7.06 13.15 -4.53
C GLY A 109 -7.89 13.06 -3.25
N LEU A 110 -8.93 12.24 -3.30
CA LEU A 110 -9.62 11.72 -2.12
C LEU A 110 -9.40 10.21 -2.05
N VAL A 111 -8.92 9.73 -0.91
CA VAL A 111 -8.86 8.29 -0.64
C VAL A 111 -10.24 7.78 -0.28
N VAL A 112 -10.64 6.69 -0.93
CA VAL A 112 -11.93 6.01 -0.76
C VAL A 112 -11.75 4.50 -0.96
N GLN A 113 -12.71 3.70 -0.51
CA GLN A 113 -12.77 2.26 -0.70
C GLN A 113 -13.64 1.92 -1.93
N PRO A 114 -13.07 1.49 -3.07
CA PRO A 114 -13.82 1.09 -4.28
C PRO A 114 -14.40 -0.34 -4.22
N GLY A 115 -14.17 -1.08 -3.13
CA GLY A 115 -14.48 -2.50 -3.02
C GLY A 115 -13.33 -3.37 -3.54
N VAL A 116 -12.08 -2.98 -3.30
CA VAL A 116 -10.88 -3.79 -3.59
C VAL A 116 -10.06 -3.99 -2.33
N GLU A 117 -9.57 -5.21 -2.13
CA GLU A 117 -8.69 -5.58 -1.01
C GLU A 117 -8.10 -6.96 -1.29
N PHE A 118 -7.19 -7.40 -0.45
CA PHE A 118 -6.69 -8.77 -0.41
C PHE A 118 -6.30 -9.13 1.03
N ASP A 119 -6.33 -10.42 1.37
CA ASP A 119 -5.91 -10.92 2.69
C ASP A 119 -4.69 -11.83 2.56
N HIS A 120 -4.63 -12.93 3.31
CA HIS A 120 -3.55 -13.88 3.22
C HIS A 120 -3.66 -14.83 2.02
N ALA A 121 -4.87 -15.08 1.50
CA ALA A 121 -5.13 -16.10 0.48
C ALA A 121 -6.19 -15.70 -0.57
N GLN A 122 -6.88 -14.58 -0.38
CA GLN A 122 -7.99 -14.13 -1.23
C GLN A 122 -7.76 -12.70 -1.73
N VAL A 123 -8.32 -12.41 -2.90
CA VAL A 123 -8.40 -11.08 -3.50
C VAL A 123 -9.88 -10.74 -3.66
N CYS A 124 -10.29 -9.57 -3.20
CA CYS A 124 -11.60 -9.01 -3.46
C CYS A 124 -11.52 -8.20 -4.75
N ASP A 125 -12.06 -8.76 -5.84
CA ASP A 125 -12.03 -8.12 -7.15
C ASP A 125 -12.93 -6.89 -7.22
N TYR A 126 -12.46 -5.87 -7.93
CA TYR A 126 -13.25 -4.67 -8.20
C TYR A 126 -14.58 -5.01 -8.91
N GLN A 127 -15.67 -4.45 -8.40
CA GLN A 127 -17.01 -4.62 -8.95
C GLN A 127 -17.56 -3.27 -9.44
N PRO A 128 -17.41 -2.94 -10.74
CA PRO A 128 -17.68 -1.60 -11.26
C PRO A 128 -19.11 -1.10 -10.96
N HIS A 129 -20.09 -1.99 -11.04
CA HIS A 129 -21.49 -1.67 -10.78
C HIS A 129 -21.77 -1.17 -9.35
N LYS A 130 -20.92 -1.51 -8.37
CA LYS A 130 -21.04 -1.02 -6.98
C LYS A 130 -20.48 0.39 -6.80
N ALA A 131 -19.56 0.83 -7.66
CA ALA A 131 -18.86 2.10 -7.53
C ALA A 131 -19.42 3.21 -8.44
N VAL A 132 -20.44 2.93 -9.26
CA VAL A 132 -21.03 3.89 -10.21
C VAL A 132 -21.41 5.22 -9.54
N ALA A 133 -22.16 5.17 -8.43
CA ALA A 133 -22.61 6.39 -7.75
C ALA A 133 -21.44 7.21 -7.19
N LEU A 134 -20.37 6.55 -6.74
CA LEU A 134 -19.17 7.21 -6.24
C LEU A 134 -18.37 7.84 -7.39
N SER A 135 -18.23 7.12 -8.51
CA SER A 135 -17.63 7.60 -9.75
C SER A 135 -18.37 8.84 -10.30
N GLU A 136 -19.70 8.79 -10.40
CA GLU A 136 -20.50 9.94 -10.86
C GLU A 136 -20.38 11.16 -9.93
N MET A 137 -20.19 10.94 -8.62
CA MET A 137 -20.05 12.02 -7.65
C MET A 137 -18.80 12.88 -7.91
N VAL A 138 -17.67 12.27 -8.27
CA VAL A 138 -16.39 12.98 -8.41
C VAL A 138 -16.35 13.89 -9.64
N GLU A 139 -17.19 13.61 -10.64
CA GLU A 139 -17.31 14.45 -11.85
C GLU A 139 -17.78 15.88 -11.56
N ALA A 140 -18.34 16.13 -10.37
CA ALA A 140 -18.68 17.47 -9.91
C ALA A 140 -17.46 18.32 -9.46
N TYR A 141 -16.24 17.76 -9.45
CA TYR A 141 -15.03 18.39 -8.95
C TYR A 141 -13.94 18.42 -10.03
N ASP A 142 -13.61 19.61 -10.54
CA ASP A 142 -12.71 19.78 -11.70
C ASP A 142 -11.29 19.21 -11.54
N THR A 143 -10.79 19.14 -10.31
CA THR A 143 -9.37 18.80 -10.02
C THR A 143 -9.20 17.52 -9.23
N LEU A 144 -10.30 16.87 -8.85
CA LEU A 144 -10.30 15.75 -7.91
C LEU A 144 -10.44 14.42 -8.66
N VAL A 145 -9.57 13.47 -8.33
CA VAL A 145 -9.73 12.05 -8.66
C VAL A 145 -9.74 11.22 -7.38
N PHE A 146 -10.08 9.94 -7.47
CA PHE A 146 -9.91 9.04 -6.35
C PHE A 146 -8.50 8.43 -6.33
N GLU A 147 -7.97 8.28 -5.12
CA GLU A 147 -6.82 7.43 -4.84
C GLU A 147 -7.30 6.14 -4.18
N ALA A 148 -7.04 5.01 -4.83
CA ALA A 148 -7.36 3.69 -4.32
C ALA A 148 -6.11 3.02 -3.76
N HIS A 149 -6.22 2.48 -2.54
CA HIS A 149 -5.20 1.69 -1.87
C HIS A 149 -5.52 0.20 -2.03
N SER A 150 -4.58 -0.68 -1.67
CA SER A 150 -4.73 -2.14 -1.81
C SER A 150 -5.14 -2.61 -3.21
N THR A 151 -4.71 -1.92 -4.27
CA THR A 151 -5.06 -2.29 -5.65
C THR A 151 -4.22 -3.46 -6.18
N ASP A 152 -3.34 -4.01 -5.33
CA ASP A 152 -2.54 -5.20 -5.57
C ASP A 152 -3.40 -6.39 -6.02
N TYR A 153 -2.81 -7.25 -6.87
CA TYR A 153 -3.38 -8.51 -7.36
C TYR A 153 -4.64 -8.41 -8.22
N GLN A 154 -5.21 -7.22 -8.41
CA GLN A 154 -6.33 -6.99 -9.33
C GLN A 154 -5.94 -7.35 -10.77
N THR A 155 -6.91 -7.87 -11.53
CA THR A 155 -6.69 -8.16 -12.95
C THR A 155 -6.37 -6.89 -13.76
N PRO A 156 -5.62 -6.96 -14.87
CA PRO A 156 -5.38 -5.79 -15.73
C PRO A 156 -6.67 -5.10 -16.21
N GLN A 157 -7.74 -5.88 -16.40
CA GLN A 157 -9.06 -5.38 -16.76
C GLN A 157 -9.70 -4.59 -15.62
N ALA A 158 -9.62 -5.09 -14.39
CA ALA A 158 -10.10 -4.41 -13.19
C ALA A 158 -9.34 -3.09 -12.96
N LEU A 159 -8.00 -3.09 -13.07
CA LEU A 159 -7.17 -1.88 -12.97
C LEU A 159 -7.56 -0.84 -14.03
N ARG A 160 -7.81 -1.27 -15.28
CA ARG A 160 -8.31 -0.37 -16.32
C ARG A 160 -9.69 0.20 -15.99
N GLN A 161 -10.56 -0.61 -15.42
CA GLN A 161 -11.91 -0.18 -15.07
C GLN A 161 -11.90 0.79 -13.88
N LEU A 162 -11.07 0.56 -12.87
CA LEU A 162 -10.80 1.50 -11.78
C LEU A 162 -10.42 2.89 -12.33
N VAL A 163 -9.48 2.97 -13.28
CA VAL A 163 -9.08 4.26 -13.88
C VAL A 163 -10.23 4.93 -14.64
N LYS A 164 -11.07 4.16 -15.35
CA LYS A 164 -12.24 4.72 -16.05
C LYS A 164 -13.30 5.27 -15.09
N ASP A 165 -13.42 4.66 -13.91
CA ASP A 165 -14.35 5.04 -12.86
C ASP A 165 -13.71 6.05 -11.88
N HIS A 166 -12.73 6.81 -12.38
CA HIS A 166 -12.03 7.91 -11.71
C HIS A 166 -11.15 7.55 -10.50
N PHE A 167 -10.92 6.26 -10.23
CA PHE A 167 -9.82 5.80 -9.36
C PHE A 167 -8.50 5.87 -10.14
N ALA A 168 -8.03 7.09 -10.37
CA ALA A 168 -6.91 7.37 -11.28
C ALA A 168 -5.54 7.26 -10.60
N ILE A 169 -5.47 7.28 -9.27
CA ILE A 169 -4.24 7.03 -8.53
C ILE A 169 -4.36 5.65 -7.87
N LEU A 170 -3.68 4.66 -8.45
CA LEU A 170 -3.69 3.28 -7.97
C LEU A 170 -2.40 3.00 -7.19
N LYS A 171 -2.51 2.77 -5.87
CA LYS A 171 -1.37 2.38 -5.05
C LYS A 171 -1.17 0.87 -5.08
N VAL A 172 0.06 0.47 -5.34
CA VAL A 172 0.53 -0.91 -5.35
C VAL A 172 1.80 -1.01 -4.49
N GLY A 173 1.96 -2.11 -3.76
CA GLY A 173 3.12 -2.34 -2.90
C GLY A 173 3.39 -3.83 -2.72
N PRO A 174 2.60 -4.54 -1.90
CA PRO A 174 2.74 -5.99 -1.69
C PRO A 174 2.86 -6.82 -2.96
N ALA A 175 2.12 -6.55 -4.03
CA ALA A 175 2.24 -7.30 -5.29
C ALA A 175 3.63 -7.18 -5.93
N LEU A 176 4.31 -6.04 -5.77
CA LEU A 176 5.66 -5.85 -6.31
C LEU A 176 6.68 -6.74 -5.59
N THR A 177 6.67 -6.71 -4.25
CA THR A 177 7.60 -7.50 -3.44
C THR A 177 7.21 -8.98 -3.36
N PHE A 178 5.93 -9.30 -3.57
CA PHE A 178 5.46 -10.67 -3.75
C PHE A 178 6.00 -11.28 -5.06
N ALA A 179 5.93 -10.54 -6.18
CA ALA A 179 6.50 -11.00 -7.46
C ALA A 179 8.03 -11.16 -7.37
N LEU A 180 8.72 -10.24 -6.66
CA LEU A 180 10.15 -10.41 -6.34
C LEU A 180 10.39 -11.71 -5.57
N ARG A 181 9.61 -11.99 -4.52
CA ARG A 181 9.73 -13.23 -3.74
C ARG A 181 9.52 -14.47 -4.61
N GLU A 182 8.52 -14.47 -5.49
CA GLU A 182 8.28 -15.58 -6.42
C GLU A 182 9.48 -15.83 -7.34
N ALA A 183 10.04 -14.77 -7.92
CA ALA A 183 11.25 -14.86 -8.73
C ALA A 183 12.43 -15.43 -7.93
N LEU A 184 12.67 -14.94 -6.72
CA LEU A 184 13.76 -15.42 -5.87
C LEU A 184 13.56 -16.86 -5.39
N PHE A 185 12.33 -17.27 -5.10
CA PHE A 185 12.04 -18.66 -4.72
C PHE A 185 12.22 -19.61 -5.90
N SER A 186 11.84 -19.19 -7.10
CA SER A 186 12.03 -19.96 -8.32
C SER A 186 13.52 -20.08 -8.66
N LEU A 187 14.28 -18.99 -8.57
CA LEU A 187 15.73 -19.00 -8.76
C LEU A 187 16.44 -19.87 -7.70
N ALA A 188 16.01 -19.84 -6.44
CA ALA A 188 16.56 -20.72 -5.41
C ALA A 188 16.28 -22.20 -5.72
N ALA A 189 15.09 -22.54 -6.25
CA ALA A 189 14.81 -23.91 -6.69
C ALA A 189 15.69 -24.32 -7.89
N ILE A 190 15.88 -23.43 -8.87
CA ILE A 190 16.78 -23.66 -10.00
C ILE A 190 18.23 -23.87 -9.52
N GLU A 191 18.69 -23.08 -8.56
CA GLU A 191 20.01 -23.22 -7.94
C GLU A 191 20.21 -24.61 -7.33
N GLU A 192 19.19 -25.13 -6.63
CA GLU A 192 19.21 -26.47 -6.01
C GLU A 192 19.31 -27.61 -7.04
N GLU A 193 18.76 -27.42 -8.25
CA GLU A 193 18.87 -28.40 -9.35
C GLU A 193 20.23 -28.33 -10.06
N LEU A 194 20.83 -27.14 -10.16
CA LEU A 194 22.07 -26.92 -10.90
C LEU A 194 23.33 -27.17 -10.08
N LEU A 195 23.26 -26.97 -8.76
CA LEU A 195 24.44 -26.98 -7.89
C LEU A 195 24.34 -28.04 -6.80
N PRO A 196 25.49 -28.60 -6.34
CA PRO A 196 25.51 -29.41 -5.14
C PRO A 196 25.05 -28.61 -3.92
N ALA A 197 24.29 -29.21 -3.01
CA ALA A 197 23.68 -28.54 -1.85
C ALA A 197 24.63 -27.63 -1.02
N LYS A 198 25.91 -27.99 -0.89
CA LYS A 198 26.92 -27.18 -0.18
C LYS A 198 27.25 -25.83 -0.86
N ALA A 199 27.02 -25.75 -2.17
CA ALA A 199 27.30 -24.60 -3.01
C ALA A 199 26.11 -23.64 -3.11
N CYS A 200 24.89 -24.11 -2.84
CA CYS A 200 23.67 -23.29 -2.88
C CYS A 200 23.69 -22.17 -1.82
N SER A 201 22.96 -21.10 -2.10
CA SER A 201 22.72 -19.97 -1.21
C SER A 201 21.94 -20.36 0.05
N GLY A 202 20.98 -21.28 -0.09
CA GLY A 202 20.02 -21.62 0.96
C GLY A 202 19.02 -20.49 1.26
N LEU A 203 18.81 -19.55 0.34
CA LEU A 203 18.01 -18.33 0.54
C LEU A 203 16.66 -18.59 1.25
N ARG A 204 15.90 -19.59 0.79
CA ARG A 204 14.59 -19.93 1.37
C ARG A 204 14.68 -20.37 2.83
N HIS A 205 15.72 -21.11 3.19
CA HIS A 205 15.93 -21.58 4.55
C HIS A 205 16.40 -20.44 5.47
N VAL A 206 17.34 -19.62 5.00
CA VAL A 206 17.81 -18.43 5.73
C VAL A 206 16.65 -17.49 6.02
N LEU A 207 15.83 -17.21 5.00
CA LEU A 207 14.64 -16.37 5.14
C LEU A 207 13.66 -16.91 6.19
N GLU A 208 13.33 -18.19 6.14
CA GLU A 208 12.43 -18.82 7.12
C GLU A 208 13.00 -18.74 8.54
N ASN A 209 14.30 -19.01 8.73
CA ASN A 209 14.92 -18.93 10.04
C ASN A 209 14.87 -17.50 10.61
N VAL A 210 15.24 -16.50 9.80
CA VAL A 210 15.21 -15.08 10.22
C VAL A 210 13.78 -14.66 10.58
N MET A 211 12.77 -15.06 9.79
CA MET A 211 11.38 -14.77 10.11
C MET A 211 10.90 -15.47 11.39
N LEU A 212 11.39 -16.67 11.70
CA LEU A 212 11.06 -17.36 12.95
C LEU A 212 11.71 -16.68 14.17
N ASP A 213 12.96 -16.25 14.03
CA ASP A 213 13.73 -15.59 15.09
C ASP A 213 13.20 -14.17 15.40
N ARG A 214 12.64 -13.49 14.38
CA ARG A 214 12.09 -12.13 14.48
C ARG A 214 10.64 -12.10 14.02
N PRO A 215 9.67 -12.53 14.85
CA PRO A 215 8.29 -12.71 14.40
C PRO A 215 7.45 -11.42 14.34
N GLU A 216 7.99 -10.27 14.78
CA GLU A 216 7.26 -9.02 15.02
C GLU A 216 6.49 -8.49 13.80
N TYR A 217 7.01 -8.69 12.58
CA TYR A 217 6.36 -8.16 11.38
C TYR A 217 5.25 -9.05 10.81
N TRP A 218 5.10 -10.30 11.28
CA TRP A 218 4.13 -11.25 10.73
C TRP A 218 3.21 -11.90 11.77
N GLN A 219 3.60 -11.99 13.05
CA GLN A 219 2.86 -12.77 14.06
C GLN A 219 1.41 -12.33 14.28
N SER A 220 1.13 -11.04 14.13
CA SER A 220 -0.22 -10.46 14.25
C SER A 220 -1.08 -10.67 13.00
N HIS A 221 -0.48 -11.10 11.89
CA HIS A 221 -1.14 -11.28 10.59
C HIS A 221 -1.39 -12.75 10.24
N TYR A 222 -0.50 -13.66 10.67
CA TYR A 222 -0.61 -15.08 10.33
C TYR A 222 -1.07 -15.92 11.53
N HIS A 223 -2.23 -16.55 11.38
CA HIS A 223 -2.88 -17.35 12.42
C HIS A 223 -2.95 -18.83 12.02
N GLY A 224 -3.54 -19.65 12.88
CA GLY A 224 -3.61 -21.10 12.69
C GLY A 224 -2.41 -21.87 13.27
N ASP A 225 -2.30 -23.13 12.87
CA ASP A 225 -1.27 -24.06 13.34
C ASP A 225 0.13 -23.75 12.76
N GLY A 226 1.13 -24.52 13.18
CA GLY A 226 2.52 -24.34 12.74
C GLY A 226 2.71 -24.44 11.22
N ASN A 227 1.95 -25.33 10.55
CA ASN A 227 2.06 -25.50 9.11
C ASN A 227 1.35 -24.38 8.35
N ALA A 228 0.17 -23.94 8.81
CA ALA A 228 -0.55 -22.81 8.25
C ALA A 228 0.30 -21.53 8.31
N ARG A 229 0.93 -21.25 9.46
CA ARG A 229 1.84 -20.10 9.60
C ARG A 229 3.08 -20.21 8.72
N ARG A 230 3.67 -21.41 8.60
CA ARG A 230 4.79 -21.68 7.69
C ARG A 230 4.44 -21.38 6.25
N LEU A 231 3.28 -21.85 5.78
CA LEU A 231 2.80 -21.54 4.44
C LEU A 231 2.53 -20.04 4.26
N ALA A 232 1.90 -19.39 5.23
CA ALA A 232 1.62 -17.96 5.15
C ALA A 232 2.89 -17.11 5.04
N ARG A 233 3.96 -17.43 5.80
CA ARG A 233 5.25 -16.73 5.68
C ARG A 233 5.85 -16.80 4.28
N GLY A 234 5.71 -17.93 3.59
CA GLY A 234 6.27 -18.14 2.27
C GLY A 234 5.38 -17.69 1.10
N TYR A 235 4.06 -17.61 1.29
CA TYR A 235 3.12 -17.58 0.16
C TYR A 235 1.95 -16.61 0.32
N SER A 236 1.76 -15.99 1.48
CA SER A 236 0.61 -15.10 1.72
C SER A 236 0.66 -13.83 0.85
N TYR A 237 -0.51 -13.40 0.35
CA TYR A 237 -0.67 -12.11 -0.35
C TYR A 237 -0.42 -10.90 0.54
N SER A 238 -0.50 -11.03 1.87
CA SER A 238 -0.14 -9.93 2.78
C SER A 238 1.36 -9.59 2.73
N ASP A 239 2.18 -10.48 2.14
CA ASP A 239 3.60 -10.29 1.80
C ASP A 239 4.45 -9.72 2.96
N ARG A 240 4.26 -10.24 4.18
CA ARG A 240 4.97 -9.74 5.37
C ARG A 240 6.47 -10.03 5.32
N VAL A 241 6.90 -10.93 4.43
CA VAL A 241 8.30 -11.20 4.12
C VAL A 241 9.05 -9.95 3.63
N ARG A 242 8.36 -8.95 3.05
CA ARG A 242 9.00 -7.73 2.52
C ARG A 242 9.80 -6.93 3.55
N TYR A 243 9.44 -7.05 4.83
CA TYR A 243 10.13 -6.38 5.93
C TYR A 243 11.47 -7.04 6.30
N TYR A 244 11.75 -8.22 5.77
CA TYR A 244 12.94 -9.02 6.08
C TYR A 244 14.03 -8.93 5.02
N TRP A 245 13.71 -8.50 3.78
CA TRP A 245 14.71 -8.34 2.72
C TRP A 245 15.94 -7.50 3.10
N PRO A 246 15.83 -6.44 3.93
CA PRO A 246 17.00 -5.69 4.39
C PRO A 246 17.87 -6.38 5.46
N ASP A 247 17.51 -7.57 5.95
CA ASP A 247 18.35 -8.30 6.91
C ASP A 247 19.63 -8.79 6.25
N SER A 248 20.77 -8.57 6.90
CA SER A 248 22.08 -8.89 6.33
C SER A 248 22.25 -10.36 5.98
N GLN A 249 21.65 -11.30 6.74
CA GLN A 249 21.76 -12.72 6.42
C GLN A 249 21.00 -13.08 5.15
N ILE A 250 19.86 -12.44 4.94
CA ILE A 250 19.03 -12.62 3.74
C ILE A 250 19.72 -11.96 2.54
N ASP A 251 20.29 -10.77 2.72
CA ASP A 251 21.04 -10.06 1.68
C ASP A 251 22.28 -10.86 1.22
N ASP A 252 23.06 -11.41 2.15
CA ASP A 252 24.21 -12.28 1.86
C ASP A 252 23.81 -13.53 1.05
N ALA A 253 22.68 -14.15 1.44
CA ALA A 253 22.14 -15.32 0.73
C ALA A 253 21.62 -14.93 -0.66
N PHE A 254 20.96 -13.78 -0.79
CA PHE A 254 20.50 -13.22 -2.06
C PHE A 254 21.68 -12.95 -3.01
N GLU A 255 22.72 -12.26 -2.55
CA GLU A 255 23.90 -12.01 -3.37
C GLU A 255 24.58 -13.30 -3.82
N ARG A 256 24.66 -14.30 -2.94
CA ARG A 256 25.21 -15.61 -3.28
C ARG A 256 24.37 -16.32 -4.35
N LEU A 257 23.04 -16.30 -4.23
CA LEU A 257 22.13 -16.86 -5.23
C LEU A 257 22.36 -16.21 -6.60
N VAL A 258 22.42 -14.87 -6.64
CA VAL A 258 22.66 -14.13 -7.88
C VAL A 258 24.01 -14.48 -8.48
N ARG A 259 25.08 -14.48 -7.69
CA ARG A 259 26.43 -14.86 -8.17
C ARG A 259 26.47 -16.28 -8.73
N ASN A 260 25.83 -17.23 -8.04
CA ASN A 260 25.81 -18.63 -8.44
C ASN A 260 25.13 -18.89 -9.79
N LEU A 261 24.18 -18.03 -10.18
CA LEU A 261 23.40 -18.16 -11.42
C LEU A 261 23.78 -17.14 -12.50
N ALA A 262 24.75 -16.26 -12.26
CA ALA A 262 25.09 -15.16 -13.17
C ALA A 262 25.97 -15.59 -14.36
N ASP A 263 26.90 -16.52 -14.14
CA ASP A 263 27.98 -16.82 -15.10
C ASP A 263 27.58 -17.85 -16.16
N GLU A 264 26.61 -18.71 -15.88
CA GLU A 264 26.16 -19.79 -16.77
C GLU A 264 24.69 -19.59 -17.16
N PRO A 265 24.31 -19.82 -18.43
CA PRO A 265 22.94 -19.67 -18.85
C PRO A 265 22.04 -20.73 -18.20
N ILE A 266 20.94 -20.29 -17.60
CA ILE A 266 19.94 -21.21 -17.04
C ILE A 266 19.25 -21.98 -18.18
N PRO A 267 19.22 -23.32 -18.13
CA PRO A 267 18.49 -24.12 -19.12
C PRO A 267 17.02 -23.72 -19.26
N LEU A 268 16.55 -23.53 -20.50
CA LEU A 268 15.16 -23.12 -20.78
C LEU A 268 14.09 -24.03 -20.16
N PRO A 269 14.25 -25.37 -20.10
CA PRO A 269 13.28 -26.22 -19.42
C PRO A 269 13.12 -25.93 -17.93
N LEU A 270 14.18 -25.46 -17.24
CA LEU A 270 14.11 -25.07 -15.83
C LEU A 270 13.36 -23.75 -15.64
N ILE A 271 13.50 -22.80 -16.58
CA ILE A 271 12.75 -21.53 -16.55
C ILE A 271 11.26 -21.76 -16.85
N SER A 272 10.95 -22.76 -17.68
CA SER A 272 9.57 -23.10 -18.05
C SER A 272 8.79 -23.82 -16.93
N GLN A 273 9.47 -24.38 -15.93
CA GLN A 273 8.87 -25.11 -14.81
C GLN A 273 8.54 -24.15 -13.66
#